data_AF-A0A7Y1M7Q0-F1
#
_entry.id   AF-A0A7Y1M7Q0-F1
#
_cell.length_a   1.000
_cell.length_b   1.000
_cell.length_c   1.000
_cell.angle_alpha   90.00
_cell.angle_beta   90.00
_cell.angle_gamma   90.00
#
_symmetry.space_group_name_H-M   'P 1'
#
loop_
_entity.id
_entity.type
_entity.pdbx_description
1 polymer ?
#
loop_
_entity_poly.entity_id
_entity_poly.type
_entity_poly.pdbx_seq_one_letter_code
_entity_poly.pdbx_strand_id
1 'polypeptide(L)'
;MDEYPHALRTRRTDNSPRLRGRKLQARRLRVWTASPCCAVCGKLTSYPSGFELDHKVPLFKGGEDTDENCQVLCVNLGGRSPGCHEHKTASDLGYQLKVEIGLDGWPVED
;
A
#
# COMPACT_ATOMS: atom_id res chain seq x y z
N MET A 1 -31.54 16.18 27.33
CA MET A 1 -32.01 14.97 26.60
C MET A 1 -31.31 15.07 25.26
N ASP A 2 -30.00 14.83 25.30
CA ASP A 2 -29.07 15.37 24.32
C ASP A 2 -28.76 14.33 23.26
N GLU A 3 -29.11 14.67 22.02
CA GLU A 3 -28.95 13.88 20.81
C GLU A 3 -27.47 13.50 20.60
N TYR A 4 -27.20 12.20 20.45
CA TYR A 4 -25.92 11.68 20.01
C TYR A 4 -25.99 11.30 18.52
N PRO A 5 -25.47 12.13 17.60
CA PRO A 5 -25.41 11.76 16.19
C PRO A 5 -24.18 10.86 15.99
N HIS A 6 -24.34 9.55 16.16
CA HIS A 6 -23.36 8.62 15.61
C HIS A 6 -23.52 8.65 14.07
N ALA A 7 -22.81 9.57 13.42
CA ALA A 7 -22.82 9.67 11.97
C ALA A 7 -22.33 8.33 11.37
N LEU A 8 -23.23 7.60 10.73
CA LEU A 8 -22.91 6.35 10.05
C LEU A 8 -21.87 6.63 8.96
N ARG A 9 -20.66 6.11 9.15
CA ARG A 9 -19.58 6.18 8.17
C ARG A 9 -19.97 5.35 6.95
N THR A 10 -20.46 6.00 5.90
CA THR A 10 -20.68 5.37 4.59
C THR A 10 -19.35 4.87 4.03
N ARG A 11 -19.23 3.55 3.82
CA ARG A 11 -18.09 2.95 3.10
C ARG A 11 -18.23 3.34 1.63
N ARG A 12 -17.38 4.23 1.14
CA ARG A 12 -17.26 4.52 -0.29
C ARG A 12 -16.73 3.25 -0.99
N THR A 13 -17.58 2.60 -1.80
CA THR A 13 -17.15 1.53 -2.69
C THR A 13 -16.63 2.15 -3.98
N ASP A 14 -15.31 2.13 -4.18
CA ASP A 14 -14.71 2.51 -5.46
C ASP A 14 -15.00 1.43 -6.50
N ASN A 15 -15.91 1.73 -7.42
CA ASN A 15 -16.31 0.86 -8.53
C ASN A 15 -15.45 1.05 -9.79
N SER A 16 -14.33 1.78 -9.69
CA SER A 16 -13.41 1.95 -10.82
C SER A 16 -12.95 0.58 -11.34
N PRO A 17 -13.01 0.33 -12.67
CA PRO A 17 -12.56 -0.94 -13.24
C PRO A 17 -11.09 -1.18 -12.88
N ARG A 18 -10.83 -2.20 -12.04
CA ARG A 18 -9.45 -2.53 -11.64
C ARG A 18 -8.85 -3.52 -12.62
N LEU A 19 -7.61 -3.27 -13.06
CA LEU A 19 -6.85 -4.24 -13.85
C LEU A 19 -6.63 -5.53 -13.04
N ARG A 20 -6.90 -6.69 -13.64
CA ARG A 20 -6.82 -8.01 -12.98
C ARG A 20 -6.23 -9.06 -13.92
N GLY A 21 -5.92 -10.23 -13.36
CA GLY A 21 -5.52 -11.42 -14.12
C GLY A 21 -4.24 -11.22 -14.95
N ARG A 22 -4.20 -11.82 -16.15
CA ARG A 22 -3.01 -11.82 -17.03
C ARG A 22 -2.53 -10.42 -17.38
N LYS A 23 -3.45 -9.47 -17.59
CA LYS A 23 -3.09 -8.08 -17.90
C LYS A 23 -2.36 -7.41 -16.72
N LEU A 24 -2.84 -7.65 -15.50
CA LEU A 24 -2.17 -7.17 -14.28
C LEU A 24 -0.78 -7.80 -14.13
N GLN A 25 -0.64 -9.10 -14.35
CA GLN A 25 0.66 -9.77 -14.26
C GLN A 25 1.66 -9.26 -15.30
N ALA A 26 1.21 -9.01 -16.54
CA ALA A 26 2.03 -8.40 -17.57
C ALA A 26 2.49 -6.98 -17.18
N ARG A 27 1.59 -6.16 -16.60
CA ARG A 27 1.97 -4.84 -16.06
C ARG A 27 2.98 -4.97 -14.92
N ARG A 28 2.75 -5.85 -13.95
CA ARG A 28 3.69 -6.10 -12.84
C ARG A 28 5.08 -6.44 -13.37
N LEU A 29 5.18 -7.32 -14.36
CA LEU A 29 6.45 -7.67 -14.98
C LEU A 29 7.10 -6.47 -15.71
N ARG A 30 6.34 -5.71 -16.52
CA ARG A 30 6.88 -4.55 -17.26
C ARG A 30 7.44 -3.49 -16.33
N VAL A 31 6.66 -3.05 -15.35
CA VAL A 31 7.07 -1.99 -14.42
C VAL A 31 8.24 -2.45 -13.56
N TRP A 32 8.22 -3.69 -13.07
CA TRP A 32 9.33 -4.24 -12.29
C TRP A 32 10.61 -4.39 -13.13
N THR A 33 10.52 -4.84 -14.39
CA THR A 33 11.71 -4.97 -15.26
C THR A 33 12.34 -3.62 -15.56
N ALA A 34 11.54 -2.55 -15.67
CA ALA A 34 12.04 -1.20 -15.88
C ALA A 34 12.68 -0.59 -14.62
N SER A 35 12.15 -0.88 -13.44
CA SER A 35 12.65 -0.39 -12.16
C SER A 35 12.41 -1.40 -11.03
N PRO A 36 13.33 -2.38 -10.84
CA PRO A 36 13.11 -3.49 -9.91
C PRO A 36 13.39 -3.12 -8.44
N CYS A 37 13.83 -1.89 -8.19
CA CYS A 37 14.08 -1.38 -6.85
C CYS A 37 12.87 -0.65 -6.30
N CYS A 38 12.69 -0.71 -4.98
CA CYS A 38 11.67 0.05 -4.28
C CYS A 38 11.88 1.56 -4.53
N ALA A 39 10.83 2.25 -4.97
CA ALA A 39 10.89 3.68 -5.28
C ALA A 39 11.15 4.58 -4.05
N VAL A 40 10.96 4.06 -2.83
CA VAL A 40 11.18 4.79 -1.57
C VAL A 40 12.55 4.50 -0.99
N CYS A 41 12.88 3.22 -0.74
CA CYS A 41 14.14 2.86 -0.06
C CYS A 41 15.28 2.44 -1.00
N GLY A 42 15.04 2.32 -2.31
CA GLY A 42 16.04 1.93 -3.30
C GLY A 42 16.48 0.47 -3.27
N LYS A 43 15.99 -0.35 -2.33
CA LYS A 43 16.33 -1.79 -2.24
C LYS A 43 15.76 -2.57 -3.41
N LEU A 44 16.53 -3.50 -3.97
CA LEU A 44 16.06 -4.45 -4.97
C LEU A 44 14.94 -5.33 -4.39
N THR A 45 13.82 -5.44 -5.10
CA THR A 45 12.70 -6.28 -4.67
C THR A 45 12.65 -7.60 -5.46
N SER A 46 12.34 -8.69 -4.77
CA SER A 46 12.19 -10.00 -5.41
C SER A 46 10.90 -10.07 -6.25
N TYR A 47 11.00 -10.56 -7.49
CA TYR A 47 9.81 -10.90 -8.29
C TYR A 47 9.35 -12.34 -7.99
N PRO A 48 8.03 -12.64 -7.91
CA PRO A 48 6.89 -11.73 -8.04
C PRO A 48 6.37 -11.16 -6.71
N SER A 49 6.86 -11.64 -5.57
CA SER A 49 6.23 -11.47 -4.25
C SER A 49 6.94 -10.50 -3.29
N GLY A 50 8.12 -10.00 -3.64
CA GLY A 50 8.90 -9.07 -2.81
C GLY A 50 8.45 -7.61 -2.91
N PHE A 51 7.35 -7.34 -3.62
CA PHE A 51 6.84 -5.99 -3.82
C PHE A 51 5.34 -5.97 -4.07
N GLU A 52 4.76 -4.80 -3.84
CA GLU A 52 3.49 -4.41 -4.43
C GLU A 52 3.69 -3.36 -5.52
N LEU A 53 2.86 -3.49 -6.55
CA LEU A 53 2.76 -2.51 -7.62
C LEU A 53 1.71 -1.49 -7.19
N ASP A 54 2.17 -0.32 -6.74
CA ASP A 54 1.32 0.69 -6.13
C ASP A 54 1.28 1.98 -6.95
N HIS A 55 0.20 2.74 -6.83
CA HIS A 55 0.04 4.01 -7.54
C HIS A 55 0.76 5.15 -6.80
N LYS A 56 1.57 5.98 -7.49
CA LYS A 56 2.21 7.18 -6.93
C LYS A 56 1.16 8.16 -6.42
N VAL A 57 0.15 8.45 -7.24
CA VAL A 57 -1.07 9.13 -6.84
C VAL A 57 -2.18 8.07 -6.73
N PRO A 58 -2.79 7.85 -5.56
CA PRO A 58 -3.88 6.89 -5.42
C PRO A 58 -5.08 7.21 -6.31
N LEU A 59 -5.76 6.18 -6.82
CA LEU A 59 -6.96 6.33 -7.66
C LEU A 59 -8.05 7.17 -6.98
N PHE A 60 -8.29 6.95 -5.67
CA PHE A 60 -9.29 7.71 -4.91
C PHE A 60 -8.92 9.19 -4.68
N LYS A 61 -7.66 9.57 -4.95
CA LYS A 61 -7.18 10.96 -4.96
C LYS A 61 -7.05 11.52 -6.39
N GLY A 62 -7.61 10.84 -7.39
CA GLY A 62 -7.59 11.27 -8.79
C GLY A 62 -6.38 10.79 -9.61
N GLY A 63 -5.64 9.80 -9.11
CA GLY A 63 -4.56 9.20 -9.89
C GLY A 63 -5.05 8.34 -11.05
N GLU A 64 -4.25 8.25 -12.11
CA GLU A 64 -4.54 7.43 -13.29
C GLU A 64 -4.04 5.99 -13.13
N ASP A 65 -4.71 5.02 -13.78
CA ASP A 65 -4.28 3.62 -13.78
C ASP A 65 -3.29 3.30 -14.92
N THR A 66 -2.15 4.00 -14.94
CA THR A 66 -1.10 3.95 -15.97
C THR A 66 0.21 3.35 -15.44
N ASP A 67 1.06 2.83 -16.33
CA ASP A 67 2.35 2.25 -15.94
C ASP A 67 3.27 3.35 -15.33
N GLU A 68 3.12 4.61 -15.76
CA GLU A 68 3.86 5.79 -15.28
C GLU A 68 3.46 6.20 -13.85
N ASN A 69 2.18 6.04 -13.51
CA ASN A 69 1.68 6.25 -12.16
C ASN A 69 1.92 5.02 -11.27
N CYS A 70 2.35 3.88 -11.80
CA CYS A 70 2.74 2.74 -10.98
C CYS A 70 4.20 2.85 -10.49
N GLN A 71 4.47 2.29 -9.32
CA GLN A 71 5.79 2.16 -8.73
C GLN A 71 5.93 0.85 -7.96
N VAL A 72 7.13 0.30 -7.93
CA VAL A 72 7.49 -0.87 -7.12
C VAL A 72 7.75 -0.42 -5.69
N LEU A 73 7.02 -0.98 -4.72
CA LEU A 73 7.26 -0.75 -3.30
C LEU A 73 7.52 -2.07 -2.59
N CYS A 74 8.60 -2.12 -1.81
CA CYS A 74 8.89 -3.31 -1.03
C CYS A 74 7.78 -3.56 -0.01
N VAL A 75 7.49 -4.84 0.20
CA VAL A 75 6.66 -5.33 1.30
C VAL A 75 7.56 -5.92 2.38
N ASN A 76 7.03 -6.07 3.58
CA ASN A 76 7.74 -6.77 4.64
C ASN A 76 7.87 -8.27 4.30
N LEU A 77 9.10 -8.73 4.06
CA LEU A 77 9.45 -10.15 3.93
C LEU A 77 10.05 -10.65 5.25
N GLY A 78 9.22 -10.90 6.27
CA GLY A 78 9.70 -11.45 7.54
C GLY A 78 9.03 -10.94 8.82
N GLY A 79 7.99 -10.12 8.71
CA GLY A 79 7.03 -9.85 9.78
C GLY A 79 7.48 -8.88 10.88
N ARG A 80 8.74 -8.41 10.88
CA ARG A 80 9.24 -7.49 11.93
C ARG A 80 8.96 -6.01 11.66
N SER A 81 9.38 -5.47 10.51
CA SER A 81 9.21 -4.03 10.20
C SER A 81 8.33 -3.81 8.97
N PRO A 82 7.34 -2.90 9.00
CA PRO A 82 6.50 -2.59 7.83
C PRO A 82 7.35 -2.20 6.61
N GLY A 83 6.98 -2.68 5.43
CA GLY A 83 7.60 -2.29 4.16
C GLY A 83 7.19 -0.88 3.75
N CYS A 84 7.83 -0.35 2.70
CA CYS A 84 7.49 0.99 2.21
C CYS A 84 6.05 1.08 1.67
N HIS A 85 5.49 -0.03 1.19
CA HIS A 85 4.11 -0.09 0.72
C HIS A 85 3.10 0.17 1.87
N GLU A 86 3.32 -0.44 3.03
CA GLU A 86 2.48 -0.29 4.21
C GLU A 86 2.54 1.15 4.74
N HIS A 87 3.74 1.73 4.80
CA HIS A 87 3.93 3.14 5.16
C HIS A 87 3.14 4.08 4.24
N LYS A 88 3.28 3.89 2.91
CA LYS A 88 2.56 4.71 1.94
C LYS A 88 1.05 4.56 2.10
N THR A 89 0.55 3.32 2.27
CA THR A 89 -0.87 3.05 2.49
C THR A 89 -1.39 3.80 3.73
N ALA A 90 -0.65 3.77 4.83
CA ALA A 90 -1.00 4.48 6.04
C ALA A 90 -1.04 6.00 5.82
N SER A 91 0.00 6.57 5.19
CA SER A 91 0.03 8.00 4.84
C SER A 91 -1.12 8.40 3.91
N ASP A 92 -1.45 7.56 2.93
CA ASP A 92 -2.47 7.88 1.94
C ASP A 92 -3.88 7.89 2.51
N LEU A 93 -4.15 7.00 3.46
CA LEU A 93 -5.43 6.88 4.15
C LEU A 93 -5.52 7.76 5.41
N GLY A 94 -4.42 8.39 5.83
CA GLY A 94 -4.36 9.20 7.04
C GLY A 94 -4.36 8.36 8.32
N TYR A 95 -3.81 7.15 8.27
CA TYR A 95 -3.73 6.22 9.40
C TYR A 95 -2.32 6.18 9.99
N GLN A 96 -2.24 5.80 11.27
CA GLN A 96 -0.97 5.44 11.92
C GLN A 96 -0.71 3.95 11.71
N LEU A 97 0.55 3.57 11.51
CA LEU A 97 0.93 2.15 11.45
C LEU A 97 0.67 1.48 12.79
N LYS A 98 0.28 0.21 12.74
CA LYS A 98 0.13 -0.59 13.95
C LYS A 98 1.50 -0.92 14.50
N VAL A 99 1.69 -0.64 15.78
CA VAL A 99 2.84 -1.10 16.56
C VAL A 99 2.54 -2.47 17.17
N GLU A 100 3.55 -3.31 17.31
CA GLU A 100 3.45 -4.54 18.09
C GLU A 100 3.34 -4.16 19.58
N ILE A 101 2.36 -4.73 20.28
CA ILE A 101 2.17 -4.51 21.72
C ILE A 101 2.68 -5.75 22.45
N GLY A 102 3.67 -5.55 23.32
CA GLY A 102 4.27 -6.60 24.14
C GLY A 102 3.31 -7.16 25.19
N LEU A 103 3.71 -8.26 25.82
CA LEU A 103 2.95 -8.88 26.94
C LEU A 103 2.84 -7.95 28.16
N ASP A 104 3.70 -6.94 28.25
CA ASP A 104 3.71 -5.87 29.24
C ASP A 104 2.71 -4.74 28.93
N GLY A 105 2.07 -4.77 27.76
CA GLY A 105 1.11 -3.75 27.31
C GLY A 105 1.75 -2.51 26.71
N TRP A 106 3.07 -2.49 26.49
CA TRP A 106 3.79 -1.37 25.87
C TRP A 106 4.18 -1.70 24.42
N PRO A 107 4.38 -0.68 23.55
CA PRO A 107 4.91 -0.90 22.21
C PRO A 107 6.30 -1.57 22.27
N VAL A 108 6.53 -2.58 21.44
CA VAL A 108 7.86 -3.18 21.24
C VAL A 108 8.71 -2.19 20.43
N GLU A 109 9.93 -1.90 20.90
CA GLU A 109 10.89 -1.07 20.17
C GLU A 109 11.51 -1.86 19.00
N ASP A 110 11.67 -1.22 17.83
CA ASP A 110 12.23 -1.78 16.58
C ASP A 110 13.76 -1.97 16.63
#